data_AF-A0A839JV19-F1
#
_entry.id   AF-A0A839JV19-F1
#
_cell.length_a   1.000
_cell.length_b   1.000
_cell.length_c   1.000
_cell.angle_alpha   90.00
_cell.angle_beta   90.00
_cell.angle_gamma   90.00
#
_symmetry.space_group_name_H-M   'P 1'
#
loop_
_entity.id
_entity.type
_entity.pdbx_description
1 polymer ?
#
loop_
_entity_poly.entity_id
_entity_poly.type
_entity_poly.pdbx_seq_one_letter_code
_entity_poly.pdbx_strand_id
1 'polypeptide(L)'
;MSEMKFNAHLPLREQEKQNNIVNKISENSENTGSEVFLILGFLGAGKTTLLKDLAGYLANQGEQFKVIVNDIGKYNIDAERLKDFSPVALTDGCICCQDLSGLKSALEDLKGSNEKILIEPSGIADGKAIKRVIEELGMQGRVITLVNAQSFPTMSKAEEQIASTQLSLANVIALTHLPSDKEKNQELRSQLSQKYPHQPVIEAPYTTNSEDLMKDDSSYEAIVNLMRKHSQHNHAECDHNHDHEDHHDHDHHEHEHEHEHEHEHEHEHEHESGHHHHEHSKFFTKSIALPEETSLDHLKDLIDQLGQDALRVKGVIKYGSQSFEFDYVRGGELEIGNMTTLQPHLNVITQHSLSPELIAMISSGSTSSEKLSYVPEKKIYSPIEVSAAVSVLLNQYKDYMNMYNEKLALETEYAKNQDSKLAQEIQQLDIALDKLGDDMKFDNPLIWIGYKRLAYANNPEKKVETIGELKKHCERKTDICHKRLDFLNEHLKSDFGIDLFDENQVKAEQSLVDFIKENEAIKKLSQDEQFMTQWLQNEYFQIDGKVAKWQNYQSVH
;
A
#
# COMPACT_ATOMS: atom_id res chain seq x y z
N MET A 1 49.62 -17.65 40.05
CA MET A 1 48.65 -18.70 40.43
C MET A 1 47.37 -18.41 39.69
N SER A 2 46.76 -19.46 39.12
CA SER A 2 45.53 -19.51 38.27
C SER A 2 45.70 -18.93 36.85
N GLU A 3 45.24 -19.54 35.74
CA GLU A 3 44.54 -20.81 35.51
C GLU A 3 44.59 -21.23 34.02
N MET A 4 44.71 -22.56 33.84
CA MET A 4 44.15 -23.48 32.83
C MET A 4 43.73 -23.03 31.41
N LYS A 5 44.37 -23.64 30.40
CA LYS A 5 43.79 -23.97 29.08
C LYS A 5 43.64 -25.50 28.99
N PHE A 6 42.42 -25.99 28.79
CA PHE A 6 42.13 -27.37 28.44
C PHE A 6 41.89 -27.47 26.93
N ASN A 7 42.70 -28.28 26.25
CA ASN A 7 42.45 -28.82 24.92
C ASN A 7 41.91 -30.24 25.09
N ALA A 8 40.81 -30.59 24.42
CA ALA A 8 40.42 -31.97 24.18
C ALA A 8 39.79 -32.09 22.79
N HIS A 9 40.51 -32.77 21.90
CA HIS A 9 40.08 -33.20 20.56
C HIS A 9 39.03 -34.32 20.64
N LEU A 10 38.00 -34.25 19.81
CA LEU A 10 37.13 -35.37 19.45
C LEU A 10 37.78 -36.22 18.33
N PRO A 11 37.56 -37.56 18.25
CA PRO A 11 38.31 -38.43 17.36
C PRO A 11 37.72 -38.53 15.94
N LEU A 12 38.62 -38.64 14.95
CA LEU A 12 38.42 -38.68 13.49
C LEU A 12 37.38 -39.69 12.94
N ARG A 13 36.88 -40.64 13.74
CA ARG A 13 35.90 -41.67 13.28
C ARG A 13 34.44 -41.20 13.26
N GLU A 14 34.12 -40.07 13.88
CA GLU A 14 32.77 -39.46 13.82
C GLU A 14 32.62 -38.48 12.65
N GLN A 15 33.71 -37.88 12.17
CA GLN A 15 33.71 -37.00 11.00
C GLN A 15 33.50 -37.76 9.69
N GLU A 16 34.01 -39.00 9.58
CA GLU A 16 33.83 -39.84 8.38
C GLU A 16 32.39 -40.39 8.22
N LYS A 17 31.60 -40.48 9.30
CA LYS A 17 30.19 -40.91 9.24
C LYS A 17 29.23 -39.79 8.81
N GLN A 18 29.55 -38.52 9.07
CA GLN A 18 28.76 -37.39 8.58
C GLN A 18 28.99 -37.13 7.08
N ASN A 19 30.22 -37.27 6.57
CA ASN A 19 30.51 -37.08 5.15
C ASN A 19 29.89 -38.17 4.25
N ASN A 20 29.66 -39.38 4.77
CA ASN A 20 29.01 -40.46 4.02
C ASN A 20 27.48 -40.37 3.98
N ILE A 21 26.85 -39.50 4.78
CA ILE A 21 25.40 -39.24 4.71
C ILE A 21 25.13 -38.07 3.75
N VAL A 22 26.02 -37.07 3.70
CA VAL A 22 25.93 -35.95 2.75
C VAL A 22 26.14 -36.44 1.31
N ASN A 23 27.08 -37.36 1.07
CA ASN A 23 27.34 -37.89 -0.28
C ASN A 23 26.34 -38.96 -0.76
N LYS A 24 25.44 -39.45 0.10
CA LYS A 24 24.42 -40.45 -0.27
C LYS A 24 23.04 -39.86 -0.56
N ILE A 25 22.85 -38.58 -0.27
CA ILE A 25 21.62 -37.82 -0.60
C ILE A 25 21.77 -37.11 -1.96
N SER A 26 22.97 -37.01 -2.51
CA SER A 26 23.26 -36.38 -3.81
C SER A 26 23.06 -37.27 -5.05
N GLU A 27 22.64 -38.54 -4.91
CA GLU A 27 22.58 -39.49 -6.04
C GLU A 27 21.17 -39.93 -6.46
N ASN A 28 20.07 -39.38 -5.91
CA ASN A 28 18.72 -39.73 -6.38
C ASN A 28 17.78 -38.53 -6.46
N SER A 29 18.02 -37.65 -7.43
CA SER A 29 16.95 -37.01 -8.19
C SER A 29 17.54 -36.42 -9.48
N GLU A 30 17.43 -37.13 -10.60
CA GLU A 30 17.48 -36.49 -11.92
C GLU A 30 16.23 -35.59 -12.04
N ASN A 31 16.30 -34.41 -11.41
CA ASN A 31 15.26 -33.40 -11.49
C ASN A 31 15.56 -32.55 -12.74
N THR A 32 15.15 -33.06 -13.90
CA THR A 32 15.42 -32.51 -15.23
C THR A 32 14.51 -31.33 -15.61
N GLY A 33 13.97 -30.61 -14.62
CA GLY A 33 13.14 -29.43 -14.83
C GLY A 33 13.91 -28.15 -14.51
N SER A 34 13.82 -27.15 -15.38
CA SER A 34 14.37 -25.81 -15.15
C SER A 34 13.86 -25.24 -13.82
N GLU A 35 14.79 -24.89 -12.92
CA GLU A 35 14.49 -24.37 -11.58
C GLU A 35 14.23 -22.86 -11.69
N VAL A 36 13.02 -22.42 -11.31
CA VAL A 36 12.62 -21.02 -11.39
C VAL A 36 12.65 -20.40 -10.00
N PHE A 37 13.41 -19.32 -9.82
CA PHE A 37 13.45 -18.50 -8.63
C PHE A 37 12.69 -17.20 -8.89
N LEU A 38 11.51 -17.06 -8.29
CA LEU A 38 10.66 -15.89 -8.37
C LEU A 38 10.90 -14.98 -7.17
N ILE A 39 11.40 -13.78 -7.41
CA ILE A 39 11.74 -12.79 -6.38
C ILE A 39 10.62 -11.77 -6.28
N LEU A 40 9.73 -11.93 -5.31
CA LEU A 40 8.60 -11.04 -5.02
C LEU A 40 8.95 -10.06 -3.89
N GLY A 41 8.03 -9.13 -3.65
CA GLY A 41 8.13 -8.11 -2.61
C GLY A 41 7.60 -6.78 -3.13
N PHE A 42 7.02 -5.99 -2.23
CA PHE A 42 6.46 -4.69 -2.58
C PHE A 42 7.55 -3.71 -3.08
N LEU A 43 7.15 -2.53 -3.54
CA LEU A 43 8.05 -1.50 -4.05
C LEU A 43 9.11 -1.13 -2.99
N GLY A 44 10.38 -0.99 -3.42
CA GLY A 44 11.49 -0.69 -2.50
C GLY A 44 11.93 -1.82 -1.56
N ALA A 45 11.46 -3.05 -1.77
CA ALA A 45 11.86 -4.18 -0.93
C ALA A 45 13.31 -4.67 -1.12
N GLY A 46 14.03 -4.17 -2.13
CA GLY A 46 15.41 -4.61 -2.44
C GLY A 46 15.51 -5.79 -3.42
N LYS A 47 14.48 -6.02 -4.25
CA LYS A 47 14.40 -7.16 -5.20
C LYS A 47 15.55 -7.21 -6.18
N THR A 48 15.81 -6.11 -6.90
CA THR A 48 16.88 -6.02 -7.90
C THR A 48 18.26 -6.24 -7.29
N THR A 49 18.49 -5.74 -6.07
CA THR A 49 19.74 -5.97 -5.33
C THR A 49 19.91 -7.45 -5.03
N LEU A 50 18.91 -8.11 -4.43
CA LEU A 50 18.98 -9.55 -4.17
C LEU A 50 19.16 -10.36 -5.45
N LEU A 51 18.47 -9.99 -6.53
CA LEU A 51 18.61 -10.65 -7.84
C LEU A 51 20.05 -10.58 -8.35
N LYS A 52 20.67 -9.39 -8.26
CA LYS A 52 22.07 -9.16 -8.66
C LYS A 52 23.03 -10.02 -7.83
N ASP A 53 22.81 -10.07 -6.52
CA ASP A 53 23.68 -10.79 -5.58
C ASP A 53 23.56 -12.30 -5.81
N LEU A 54 22.34 -12.79 -6.01
CA LEU A 54 22.09 -14.19 -6.33
C LEU A 54 22.69 -14.59 -7.69
N ALA A 55 22.57 -13.74 -8.71
CA ALA A 55 23.20 -13.96 -10.02
C ALA A 55 24.72 -14.02 -9.90
N GLY A 56 25.33 -13.10 -9.15
CA GLY A 56 26.77 -13.10 -8.87
C GLY A 56 27.23 -14.36 -8.13
N TYR A 57 26.48 -14.78 -7.11
CA TYR A 57 26.74 -16.02 -6.39
C TYR A 57 26.70 -17.24 -7.33
N LEU A 58 25.64 -17.39 -8.15
CA LEU A 58 25.52 -18.50 -9.10
C LEU A 58 26.65 -18.50 -10.13
N ALA A 59 27.05 -17.33 -10.63
CA ALA A 59 28.18 -17.19 -11.55
C ALA A 59 29.49 -17.67 -10.90
N ASN A 60 29.73 -17.32 -9.62
CA ASN A 60 30.92 -17.77 -8.87
C ASN A 60 30.92 -19.27 -8.63
N GLN A 61 29.75 -19.89 -8.47
CA GLN A 61 29.59 -21.34 -8.38
C GLN A 61 29.69 -22.05 -9.75
N GLY A 62 29.81 -21.32 -10.86
CA GLY A 62 29.86 -21.86 -12.21
C GLY A 62 28.51 -22.40 -12.71
N GLU A 63 27.41 -22.03 -12.05
CA GLU A 63 26.07 -22.46 -12.43
C GLU A 63 25.56 -21.66 -13.64
N GLN A 64 24.83 -22.34 -14.53
CA GLN A 64 24.19 -21.68 -15.67
C GLN A 64 22.85 -21.11 -15.23
N PHE A 65 22.61 -19.84 -15.55
CA PHE A 65 21.36 -19.18 -15.21
C PHE A 65 20.93 -18.15 -16.26
N LYS A 66 19.64 -17.82 -16.23
CA LYS A 66 19.01 -16.77 -17.00
C LYS A 66 18.30 -15.82 -16.05
N VAL A 67 18.38 -14.53 -16.37
CA VAL A 67 17.73 -13.46 -15.62
C VAL A 67 16.60 -12.91 -16.47
N ILE A 68 15.38 -12.91 -15.95
CA ILE A 68 14.21 -12.28 -16.55
C ILE A 68 13.79 -11.12 -15.65
N VAL A 69 13.81 -9.91 -16.18
CA VAL A 69 13.41 -8.71 -15.44
C VAL A 69 12.26 -8.04 -16.15
N ASN A 70 11.22 -7.75 -15.38
CA ASN A 70 10.14 -6.91 -15.84
C ASN A 70 10.17 -5.60 -15.06
N ASP A 71 10.82 -4.62 -15.68
CA ASP A 71 10.73 -3.24 -15.23
C ASP A 71 9.46 -2.57 -15.78
N ILE A 72 9.05 -1.52 -15.10
CA ILE A 72 7.88 -0.71 -15.33
C ILE A 72 8.24 0.34 -16.36
N GLY A 73 7.61 0.28 -17.52
CA GLY A 73 7.70 1.33 -18.54
C GLY A 73 8.56 0.99 -19.75
N LYS A 74 8.64 1.94 -20.70
CA LYS A 74 9.31 1.76 -22.00
C LYS A 74 10.83 1.58 -21.87
N TYR A 75 11.41 2.09 -20.80
CA TYR A 75 12.84 2.08 -20.54
C TYR A 75 13.10 1.22 -19.29
N ASN A 76 13.87 0.14 -19.44
CA ASN A 76 14.11 -0.86 -18.41
C ASN A 76 15.45 -0.59 -17.72
N ILE A 77 15.40 0.10 -16.57
CA ILE A 77 16.57 0.50 -15.78
C ILE A 77 17.18 -0.72 -15.10
N ASP A 78 16.33 -1.63 -14.62
CA ASP A 78 16.77 -2.84 -13.91
C ASP A 78 17.59 -3.76 -14.84
N ALA A 79 17.22 -3.87 -16.13
CA ALA A 79 18.01 -4.59 -17.12
C ALA A 79 19.41 -3.99 -17.33
N GLU A 80 19.54 -2.65 -17.33
CA GLU A 80 20.84 -1.98 -17.47
C GLU A 80 21.73 -2.22 -16.22
N ARG A 81 21.14 -2.22 -15.02
CA ARG A 81 21.85 -2.56 -13.76
C ARG A 81 22.41 -3.98 -13.75
N LEU A 82 21.82 -4.87 -14.55
CA LEU A 82 22.14 -6.29 -14.64
C LEU A 82 22.83 -6.69 -15.93
N LYS A 83 23.28 -5.74 -16.76
CA LYS A 83 23.86 -6.01 -18.09
C LYS A 83 24.99 -7.04 -18.12
N ASP A 84 25.77 -7.12 -17.05
CA ASP A 84 26.86 -8.10 -16.90
C ASP A 84 26.36 -9.56 -16.88
N PHE A 85 25.06 -9.76 -16.63
CA PHE A 85 24.37 -11.04 -16.61
C PHE A 85 23.47 -11.29 -17.82
N SER A 86 23.50 -10.41 -18.84
CA SER A 86 22.70 -10.53 -20.07
C SER A 86 21.19 -10.80 -19.83
N PRO A 87 20.49 -9.90 -19.12
CA PRO A 87 19.11 -10.13 -18.72
C PRO A 87 18.16 -10.08 -19.92
N VAL A 88 17.12 -10.92 -19.88
CA VAL A 88 15.99 -10.86 -20.81
C VAL A 88 14.99 -9.84 -20.28
N ALA A 89 14.96 -8.67 -20.91
CA ALA A 89 14.01 -7.62 -20.59
C ALA A 89 12.68 -7.84 -21.33
N LEU A 90 11.58 -7.89 -20.58
CA LEU A 90 10.24 -7.96 -21.17
C LEU A 90 9.80 -6.52 -21.52
N THR A 91 9.79 -6.20 -22.82
CA THR A 91 9.67 -4.82 -23.34
C THR A 91 8.28 -4.44 -23.83
N ASP A 92 7.42 -5.42 -24.12
CA ASP A 92 6.07 -5.21 -24.65
C ASP A 92 5.01 -5.70 -23.65
N GLY A 93 4.29 -4.75 -23.04
CA GLY A 93 3.12 -5.02 -22.20
C GLY A 93 3.47 -5.15 -20.71
N CYS A 94 2.88 -4.28 -19.90
CA CYS A 94 3.04 -4.32 -18.45
C CYS A 94 2.62 -5.69 -17.89
N ILE A 95 3.58 -6.45 -17.34
CA ILE A 95 3.31 -7.59 -16.45
C ILE A 95 2.66 -7.15 -15.14
N CYS A 96 2.37 -5.85 -14.97
CA CYS A 96 1.71 -5.38 -13.78
C CYS A 96 0.28 -5.93 -13.66
N CYS A 97 -0.47 -6.22 -14.74
CA CYS A 97 -1.88 -6.63 -14.58
C CYS A 97 -2.59 -7.45 -15.69
N GLN A 98 -2.15 -7.54 -16.96
CA GLN A 98 -3.02 -8.17 -18.00
C GLN A 98 -2.34 -9.03 -19.08
N ASP A 99 -1.06 -8.83 -19.40
CA ASP A 99 -0.40 -9.61 -20.46
C ASP A 99 0.87 -10.30 -19.95
N LEU A 100 0.75 -11.62 -19.71
CA LEU A 100 1.85 -12.50 -19.32
C LEU A 100 2.42 -13.26 -20.53
N SER A 101 2.01 -12.94 -21.76
CA SER A 101 2.44 -13.66 -22.96
C SER A 101 3.95 -13.58 -23.18
N GLY A 102 4.57 -12.42 -22.94
CA GLY A 102 6.02 -12.23 -23.03
C GLY A 102 6.78 -13.10 -22.02
N LEU A 103 6.30 -13.16 -20.78
CA LEU A 103 6.88 -14.05 -19.76
C LEU A 103 6.72 -15.52 -20.16
N LYS A 104 5.51 -15.90 -20.60
CA LYS A 104 5.21 -17.27 -21.01
C LYS A 104 6.11 -17.71 -22.16
N SER A 105 6.28 -16.87 -23.19
CA SER A 105 7.18 -17.15 -24.31
C SER A 105 8.63 -17.31 -23.86
N ALA A 106 9.13 -16.39 -23.02
CA ALA A 106 10.50 -16.47 -22.51
C ALA A 106 10.71 -17.75 -21.68
N LEU A 107 9.72 -18.15 -20.88
CA LEU A 107 9.77 -19.39 -20.12
C LEU A 107 9.66 -20.62 -21.05
N GLU A 108 8.81 -20.60 -22.06
CA GLU A 108 8.70 -21.68 -23.05
C GLU A 108 10.04 -21.92 -23.78
N ASP A 109 10.76 -20.87 -24.14
CA ASP A 109 12.09 -20.96 -24.77
C ASP A 109 13.14 -21.56 -23.84
N LEU A 110 13.00 -21.33 -22.52
CA LEU A 110 13.91 -21.84 -21.50
C LEU A 110 13.47 -23.19 -20.94
N LYS A 111 12.29 -23.68 -21.30
CA LYS A 111 11.74 -24.93 -20.79
C LYS A 111 12.61 -26.11 -21.21
N GLY A 112 13.06 -26.88 -20.22
CA GLY A 112 13.95 -28.02 -20.47
C GLY A 112 15.41 -27.62 -20.64
N SER A 113 15.75 -26.34 -20.44
CA SER A 113 17.12 -25.94 -20.17
C SER A 113 17.53 -26.46 -18.79
N ASN A 114 18.81 -26.83 -18.63
CA ASN A 114 19.40 -27.10 -17.31
C ASN A 114 19.82 -25.79 -16.60
N GLU A 115 19.32 -24.64 -17.06
CA GLU A 115 19.63 -23.34 -16.51
C GLU A 115 18.66 -23.00 -15.38
N LYS A 116 19.16 -22.34 -14.35
CA LYS A 116 18.33 -21.70 -13.33
C LYS A 116 17.72 -20.42 -13.89
N ILE A 117 16.46 -20.16 -13.61
CA ILE A 117 15.75 -18.98 -14.13
C ILE A 117 15.45 -18.06 -12.95
N LEU A 118 16.10 -16.90 -12.89
CA LEU A 118 15.84 -15.87 -11.90
C LEU A 118 14.85 -14.87 -12.47
N ILE A 119 13.74 -14.62 -11.79
CA ILE A 119 12.66 -13.73 -12.25
C ILE A 119 12.41 -12.65 -11.21
N GLU A 120 12.57 -11.38 -11.62
CA GLU A 120 12.08 -10.23 -10.87
C GLU A 120 10.92 -9.57 -11.64
N PRO A 121 9.68 -9.66 -11.14
CA PRO A 121 8.57 -8.86 -11.62
C PRO A 121 8.50 -7.49 -10.91
N SER A 122 7.62 -6.62 -11.41
CA SER A 122 7.27 -5.37 -10.76
C SER A 122 6.78 -5.61 -9.31
N GLY A 123 7.07 -4.69 -8.39
CA GLY A 123 6.64 -4.80 -6.99
C GLY A 123 5.13 -4.79 -6.77
N ILE A 124 4.35 -4.40 -7.78
CA ILE A 124 2.88 -4.42 -7.78
C ILE A 124 2.30 -5.53 -8.67
N ALA A 125 3.15 -6.42 -9.22
CA ALA A 125 2.69 -7.49 -10.09
C ALA A 125 1.87 -8.55 -9.33
N ASP A 126 0.94 -9.18 -10.04
CA ASP A 126 0.19 -10.33 -9.53
C ASP A 126 1.08 -11.58 -9.49
N GLY A 127 1.64 -11.84 -8.32
CA GLY A 127 2.47 -13.02 -8.08
C GLY A 127 1.73 -14.34 -8.29
N LYS A 128 0.40 -14.40 -8.09
CA LYS A 128 -0.38 -15.63 -8.30
C LYS A 128 -0.42 -15.97 -9.79
N ALA A 129 -0.67 -14.97 -10.62
CA ALA A 129 -0.72 -15.14 -12.07
C ALA A 129 0.64 -15.59 -12.63
N ILE A 130 1.74 -15.00 -12.16
CA ILE A 130 3.10 -15.40 -12.55
C ILE A 130 3.41 -16.84 -12.12
N LYS A 131 3.14 -17.20 -10.85
CA LYS A 131 3.35 -18.56 -10.34
C LYS A 131 2.55 -19.59 -11.13
N ARG A 132 1.31 -19.27 -11.47
CA ARG A 132 0.46 -20.13 -12.31
C ARG A 132 1.07 -20.39 -13.69
N VAL A 133 1.63 -19.39 -14.36
CA VAL A 133 2.31 -19.59 -15.66
C VAL A 133 3.51 -20.55 -15.52
N ILE A 134 4.30 -20.40 -14.46
CA ILE A 134 5.44 -21.28 -14.17
C ILE A 134 4.96 -22.74 -13.98
N GLU A 135 3.90 -22.92 -13.21
CA GLU A 135 3.30 -24.24 -12.93
C GLU A 135 2.65 -24.87 -14.18
N GLU A 136 1.94 -24.10 -14.98
CA GLU A 136 1.33 -24.54 -16.25
C GLU A 136 2.38 -25.05 -17.25
N LEU A 137 3.59 -24.49 -17.20
CA LEU A 137 4.72 -24.95 -18.00
C LEU A 137 5.42 -26.17 -17.41
N GLY A 138 5.02 -26.65 -16.23
CA GLY A 138 5.60 -27.80 -15.54
C GLY A 138 6.97 -27.52 -14.93
N MET A 139 7.30 -26.24 -14.67
CA MET A 139 8.54 -25.84 -14.03
C MET A 139 8.39 -25.74 -12.53
N GLN A 140 9.51 -25.88 -11.80
CA GLN A 140 9.50 -25.75 -10.35
C GLN A 140 9.73 -24.30 -9.93
N GLY A 141 8.63 -23.62 -9.61
CA GLY A 141 8.66 -22.26 -9.07
C GLY A 141 8.97 -22.21 -7.58
N ARG A 142 10.04 -21.50 -7.22
CA ARG A 142 10.44 -21.19 -5.84
C ARG A 142 10.33 -19.70 -5.61
N VAL A 143 9.56 -19.30 -4.62
CA VAL A 143 9.22 -17.92 -4.35
C VAL A 143 9.99 -17.43 -3.12
N ILE A 144 10.77 -16.36 -3.30
CA ILE A 144 11.27 -15.57 -2.18
C ILE A 144 10.53 -14.24 -2.18
N THR A 145 9.95 -13.87 -1.03
CA THR A 145 9.24 -12.58 -0.90
C THR A 145 10.00 -11.70 0.05
N LEU A 146 10.47 -10.56 -0.46
CA LEU A 146 11.20 -9.56 0.32
C LEU A 146 10.25 -8.62 1.06
N VAL A 147 10.62 -8.29 2.29
CA VAL A 147 9.93 -7.33 3.15
C VAL A 147 10.93 -6.28 3.63
N ASN A 148 10.74 -5.03 3.23
CA ASN A 148 11.48 -3.92 3.82
C ASN A 148 10.92 -3.64 5.23
N ALA A 149 11.74 -3.90 6.24
CA ALA A 149 11.35 -3.83 7.64
C ALA A 149 10.98 -2.41 8.11
N GLN A 150 11.46 -1.37 7.43
CA GLN A 150 11.17 0.02 7.78
C GLN A 150 9.84 0.48 7.19
N SER A 151 9.52 0.09 5.95
CA SER A 151 8.31 0.56 5.26
C SER A 151 7.10 -0.36 5.44
N PHE A 152 7.31 -1.64 5.73
CA PHE A 152 6.20 -2.58 5.93
C PHE A 152 5.17 -2.15 6.99
N PRO A 153 5.57 -1.64 8.18
CA PRO A 153 4.62 -1.21 9.20
C PRO A 153 3.82 0.06 8.84
N THR A 154 4.24 0.82 7.83
CA THR A 154 3.63 2.10 7.44
C THR A 154 2.79 2.00 6.16
N MET A 155 2.65 0.80 5.60
CA MET A 155 1.85 0.56 4.39
C MET A 155 0.36 0.91 4.60
N SER A 156 -0.25 1.47 3.56
CA SER A 156 -1.71 1.59 3.48
C SER A 156 -2.37 0.22 3.28
N LYS A 157 -3.67 0.12 3.56
CA LYS A 157 -4.43 -1.14 3.40
C LYS A 157 -4.31 -1.75 2.00
N ALA A 158 -4.33 -0.92 0.96
CA ALA A 158 -4.20 -1.35 -0.43
C ALA A 158 -2.82 -1.95 -0.74
N GLU A 159 -1.76 -1.40 -0.15
CA GLU A 159 -0.39 -1.90 -0.28
C GLU A 159 -0.20 -3.18 0.53
N GLU A 160 -0.74 -3.21 1.75
CA GLU A 160 -0.72 -4.40 2.60
C GLU A 160 -1.44 -5.58 1.93
N GLN A 161 -2.51 -5.34 1.17
CA GLN A 161 -3.21 -6.38 0.42
C GLN A 161 -2.33 -7.01 -0.68
N ILE A 162 -1.56 -6.20 -1.43
CA ILE A 162 -0.59 -6.72 -2.40
C ILE A 162 0.54 -7.46 -1.69
N ALA A 163 1.14 -6.82 -0.68
CA ALA A 163 2.25 -7.40 0.07
C ALA A 163 1.84 -8.73 0.71
N SER A 164 0.66 -8.80 1.33
CA SER A 164 0.13 -10.02 1.94
C SER A 164 -0.12 -11.12 0.91
N THR A 165 -0.61 -10.75 -0.28
CA THR A 165 -0.77 -11.71 -1.39
C THR A 165 0.59 -12.29 -1.80
N GLN A 166 1.61 -11.44 -1.97
CA GLN A 166 2.96 -11.89 -2.31
C GLN A 166 3.62 -12.71 -1.19
N LEU A 167 3.35 -12.38 0.08
CA LEU A 167 3.85 -13.12 1.24
C LEU A 167 3.22 -14.50 1.37
N SER A 168 1.91 -14.63 1.06
CA SER A 168 1.22 -15.92 1.09
C SER A 168 1.78 -16.93 0.08
N LEU A 169 2.41 -16.45 -1.00
CA LEU A 169 3.04 -17.27 -2.04
C LEU A 169 4.47 -17.69 -1.70
N ALA A 170 5.08 -17.08 -0.69
CA ALA A 170 6.49 -17.25 -0.39
C ALA A 170 6.82 -18.67 0.06
N ASN A 171 7.90 -19.24 -0.47
CA ASN A 171 8.59 -20.36 0.17
C ASN A 171 9.52 -19.85 1.28
N VAL A 172 10.03 -18.63 1.15
CA VAL A 172 10.89 -17.96 2.14
C VAL A 172 10.52 -16.48 2.20
N ILE A 173 10.35 -15.95 3.40
CA ILE A 173 10.17 -14.51 3.64
C ILE A 173 11.51 -13.95 4.08
N ALA A 174 12.01 -12.93 3.39
CA ALA A 174 13.31 -12.35 3.65
C ALA A 174 13.19 -10.87 4.02
N LEU A 175 13.67 -10.52 5.21
CA LEU A 175 13.64 -9.15 5.74
C LEU A 175 14.85 -8.36 5.21
N THR A 176 14.60 -7.18 4.67
CA THR A 176 15.61 -6.23 4.19
C THR A 176 15.50 -4.91 4.94
N HIS A 177 16.50 -4.03 4.81
CA HIS A 177 16.51 -2.69 5.42
C HIS A 177 16.23 -2.70 6.94
N LEU A 178 16.74 -3.69 7.66
CA LEU A 178 16.51 -3.82 9.10
C LEU A 178 16.98 -2.54 9.84
N PRO A 179 16.12 -1.89 10.65
CA PRO A 179 16.57 -0.80 11.51
C PRO A 179 17.62 -1.30 12.52
N SER A 180 18.42 -0.37 13.05
CA SER A 180 19.39 -0.65 14.11
C SER A 180 18.75 -1.19 15.40
N ASP A 181 17.44 -0.95 15.56
CA ASP A 181 16.63 -1.42 16.67
C ASP A 181 16.32 -2.91 16.52
N LYS A 182 17.05 -3.74 17.26
CA LYS A 182 16.91 -5.20 17.21
C LYS A 182 15.59 -5.70 17.78
N GLU A 183 14.97 -4.98 18.71
CA GLU A 183 13.68 -5.38 19.29
C GLU A 183 12.58 -5.26 18.24
N LYS A 184 12.54 -4.15 17.49
CA LYS A 184 11.60 -3.98 16.36
C LYS A 184 11.77 -5.05 15.29
N ASN A 185 13.00 -5.45 14.99
CA ASN A 185 13.28 -6.52 14.03
C ASN A 185 12.72 -7.87 14.52
N GLN A 186 12.91 -8.18 15.80
CA GLN A 186 12.37 -9.39 16.41
C GLN A 186 10.85 -9.37 16.48
N GLU A 187 10.25 -8.22 16.79
CA GLU A 187 8.81 -8.04 16.81
C GLU A 187 8.19 -8.28 15.43
N LEU A 188 8.71 -7.61 14.39
CA LEU A 188 8.25 -7.80 13.01
C LEU A 188 8.41 -9.26 12.56
N ARG A 189 9.54 -9.88 12.89
CA ARG A 189 9.77 -11.30 12.59
C ARG A 189 8.74 -12.19 13.27
N SER A 190 8.41 -11.91 14.54
CA SER A 190 7.40 -12.65 15.30
C SER A 190 6.01 -12.49 14.68
N GLN A 191 5.62 -11.25 14.35
CA GLN A 191 4.35 -10.95 13.69
C GLN A 191 4.21 -11.69 12.35
N LEU A 192 5.25 -11.65 11.51
CA LEU A 192 5.26 -12.36 10.23
C LEU A 192 5.24 -13.88 10.42
N SER A 193 5.99 -14.42 11.39
CA SER A 193 5.99 -15.86 11.66
C SER A 193 4.64 -16.34 12.22
N GLN A 194 3.91 -15.50 12.96
CA GLN A 194 2.56 -15.81 13.42
C GLN A 194 1.55 -15.78 12.27
N LYS A 195 1.65 -14.78 11.38
CA LYS A 195 0.75 -14.62 10.23
C LYS A 195 1.02 -15.65 9.12
N TYR A 196 2.27 -16.07 8.97
CA TYR A 196 2.77 -16.99 7.93
C TYR A 196 3.55 -18.15 8.58
N PRO A 197 2.87 -19.06 9.31
CA PRO A 197 3.52 -20.07 10.16
C PRO A 197 4.28 -21.15 9.39
N HIS A 198 4.05 -21.28 8.08
CA HIS A 198 4.70 -22.30 7.24
C HIS A 198 5.89 -21.74 6.44
N GLN A 199 6.08 -20.42 6.48
CA GLN A 199 7.12 -19.74 5.73
C GLN A 199 8.27 -19.35 6.67
N PRO A 200 9.50 -19.87 6.45
CA PRO A 200 10.64 -19.40 7.22
C PRO A 200 10.86 -17.90 6.99
N VAL A 201 10.93 -17.14 8.08
CA VAL A 201 11.28 -15.72 8.08
C VAL A 201 12.76 -15.58 8.43
N ILE A 202 13.54 -15.07 7.48
CA ILE A 202 14.99 -14.87 7.59
C ILE A 202 15.35 -13.40 7.42
N GLU A 203 16.54 -13.03 7.89
CA GLU A 203 17.18 -11.77 7.55
C GLU A 203 17.94 -11.96 6.24
N ALA A 204 17.69 -11.11 5.24
CA ALA A 204 18.46 -11.15 4.01
C ALA A 204 19.89 -10.65 4.28
N PRO A 205 20.92 -11.19 3.60
CA PRO A 205 22.26 -10.64 3.57
C PRO A 205 22.27 -9.34 2.74
N TYR A 206 21.50 -8.35 3.18
CA TYR A 206 21.36 -7.07 2.50
C TYR A 206 22.55 -6.18 2.86
N THR A 207 23.42 -5.90 1.89
CA THR A 207 24.49 -4.90 2.05
C THR A 207 24.20 -3.71 1.14
N THR A 208 24.18 -2.51 1.69
CA THR A 208 23.95 -1.27 0.91
C THR A 208 25.16 -0.86 0.08
N ASN A 209 26.33 -1.47 0.31
CA ASN A 209 27.58 -1.14 -0.36
C ASN A 209 27.98 -2.22 -1.35
N SER A 210 28.00 -1.88 -2.64
CA SER A 210 28.46 -2.75 -3.72
C SER A 210 29.89 -3.29 -3.57
N GLU A 211 30.72 -2.70 -2.69
CA GLU A 211 32.09 -3.16 -2.44
C GLU A 211 32.19 -4.32 -1.43
N ASP A 212 31.11 -4.63 -0.68
CA ASP A 212 31.06 -5.74 0.28
C ASP A 212 30.35 -7.00 -0.27
N LEU A 213 29.98 -6.97 -1.57
CA LEU A 213 29.22 -7.99 -2.32
C LEU A 213 29.78 -9.42 -2.31
N MET A 214 30.96 -9.67 -1.71
CA MET A 214 31.70 -10.92 -1.87
C MET A 214 32.24 -11.55 -0.58
N LYS A 215 31.75 -11.18 0.61
CA LYS A 215 32.34 -11.70 1.87
C LYS A 215 31.61 -12.84 2.56
N ASP A 216 30.38 -13.20 2.16
CA ASP A 216 29.64 -14.26 2.85
C ASP A 216 28.78 -15.13 1.94
N ASP A 217 29.44 -16.01 1.16
CA ASP A 217 28.79 -17.04 0.34
C ASP A 217 27.83 -17.95 1.15
N SER A 218 28.05 -18.07 2.47
CA SER A 218 27.26 -18.97 3.33
C SER A 218 25.79 -18.52 3.50
N SER A 219 25.55 -17.20 3.45
CA SER A 219 24.22 -16.62 3.60
C SER A 219 23.35 -16.82 2.35
N TYR A 220 23.94 -16.69 1.15
CA TYR A 220 23.24 -16.95 -0.11
C TYR A 220 23.03 -18.44 -0.35
N GLU A 221 24.01 -19.26 0.02
CA GLU A 221 23.86 -20.72 0.03
C GLU A 221 22.69 -21.15 0.93
N ALA A 222 22.54 -20.54 2.12
CA ALA A 222 21.41 -20.81 3.00
C ALA A 222 20.07 -20.45 2.36
N ILE A 223 19.96 -19.31 1.68
CA ILE A 223 18.74 -18.90 0.96
C ILE A 223 18.40 -19.90 -0.14
N VAL A 224 19.37 -20.27 -0.98
CA VAL A 224 19.18 -21.27 -2.06
C VAL A 224 18.79 -22.63 -1.47
N ASN A 225 19.42 -23.05 -0.37
CA ASN A 225 19.12 -24.31 0.29
C ASN A 225 17.74 -24.33 0.96
N LEU A 226 17.30 -23.22 1.56
CA LEU A 226 15.94 -23.09 2.12
C LEU A 226 14.89 -23.17 1.01
N MET A 227 15.13 -22.49 -0.12
CA MET A 227 14.28 -22.59 -1.30
C MET A 227 14.22 -24.03 -1.85
N ARG A 228 15.29 -24.83 -1.69
CA ARG A 228 15.35 -26.26 -2.09
C ARG A 228 14.60 -27.19 -1.16
N LYS A 229 14.75 -27.02 0.15
CA LYS A 229 14.16 -27.92 1.15
C LYS A 229 12.64 -27.81 1.24
N HIS A 230 12.07 -26.62 1.07
CA HIS A 230 10.62 -26.40 1.17
C HIS A 230 9.81 -26.80 -0.07
N SER A 231 10.43 -27.46 -1.06
CA SER A 231 9.73 -27.98 -2.25
C SER A 231 8.95 -29.28 -2.00
N GLN A 232 9.18 -29.98 -0.88
CA GLN A 232 8.63 -31.32 -0.63
C GLN A 232 7.26 -31.35 0.07
N HIS A 233 6.70 -30.19 0.41
CA HIS A 233 5.38 -30.08 1.06
C HIS A 233 4.52 -29.03 0.35
N ASN A 234 4.01 -29.35 -0.83
CA ASN A 234 2.88 -28.65 -1.41
C ASN A 234 1.96 -29.68 -2.07
N HIS A 235 1.02 -30.18 -1.27
CA HIS A 235 -0.37 -30.51 -1.63
C HIS A 235 -1.03 -31.02 -0.33
N ALA A 236 -1.52 -30.10 0.50
CA ALA A 236 -2.63 -30.40 1.37
C ALA A 236 -3.81 -29.65 0.76
N GLU A 237 -4.53 -30.36 -0.11
CA GLU A 237 -5.96 -30.10 -0.30
C GLU A 237 -6.57 -30.01 1.09
N CYS A 238 -7.17 -28.87 1.44
CA CYS A 238 -7.94 -28.73 2.67
C CYS A 238 -9.21 -29.56 2.52
N ASP A 239 -9.09 -30.87 2.71
CA ASP A 239 -10.20 -31.78 2.89
C ASP A 239 -10.64 -31.65 4.35
N HIS A 240 -11.73 -30.92 4.58
CA HIS A 240 -12.31 -30.74 5.90
C HIS A 240 -12.96 -32.05 6.38
N ASN A 241 -12.17 -32.93 7.00
CA ASN A 241 -12.73 -33.97 7.86
C ASN A 241 -13.00 -33.39 9.25
N HIS A 242 -14.29 -33.21 9.54
CA HIS A 242 -14.81 -32.98 10.88
C HIS A 242 -14.66 -34.26 11.72
N ASP A 243 -13.63 -34.33 12.54
CA ASP A 243 -13.62 -35.25 13.67
C ASP A 243 -14.22 -34.53 14.89
N HIS A 244 -15.42 -34.97 15.25
CA HIS A 244 -16.08 -34.63 16.51
C HIS A 244 -15.27 -35.24 17.66
N GLU A 245 -14.68 -34.40 18.52
CA GLU A 245 -14.19 -34.86 19.81
C GLU A 245 -15.37 -35.11 20.76
N ASP A 246 -15.50 -36.38 21.14
CA ASP A 246 -16.42 -36.89 22.15
C ASP A 246 -16.20 -36.21 23.51
N HIS A 247 -17.30 -35.68 24.05
CA HIS A 247 -17.41 -35.20 25.42
C HIS A 247 -17.39 -36.36 26.42
N HIS A 248 -16.58 -36.25 27.48
CA HIS A 248 -16.66 -37.10 28.67
C HIS A 248 -17.51 -36.47 29.78
N ASP A 249 -18.51 -37.25 30.17
CA ASP A 249 -19.04 -37.52 31.53
C ASP A 249 -19.59 -36.39 32.40
N HIS A 250 -20.91 -36.39 32.56
CA HIS A 250 -21.54 -36.21 33.87
C HIS A 250 -22.81 -37.07 34.02
N ASP A 251 -22.81 -37.87 35.09
CA ASP A 251 -23.92 -38.67 35.60
C ASP A 251 -25.22 -37.86 35.82
N HIS A 252 -26.36 -38.41 35.39
CA HIS A 252 -27.46 -38.87 36.24
C HIS A 252 -28.85 -38.81 35.56
N HIS A 253 -29.63 -39.86 35.87
CA HIS A 253 -31.09 -40.00 35.86
C HIS A 253 -31.79 -40.56 34.61
N GLU A 254 -32.27 -41.80 34.82
CA GLU A 254 -33.37 -42.47 34.12
C GLU A 254 -34.56 -41.52 33.92
N HIS A 255 -35.09 -41.45 32.69
CA HIS A 255 -36.52 -41.41 32.42
C HIS A 255 -36.81 -41.95 31.01
N GLU A 256 -37.51 -43.08 30.95
CA GLU A 256 -38.26 -43.51 29.76
C GLU A 256 -39.37 -42.51 29.48
N HIS A 257 -39.47 -42.00 28.25
CA HIS A 257 -40.74 -41.62 27.64
C HIS A 257 -40.66 -41.76 26.12
N GLU A 258 -41.39 -42.75 25.60
CA GLU A 258 -41.93 -42.71 24.24
C GLU A 258 -42.79 -41.45 24.09
N HIS A 259 -42.70 -40.75 22.95
CA HIS A 259 -43.88 -40.21 22.23
C HIS A 259 -43.48 -39.77 20.81
N GLU A 260 -44.26 -40.27 19.85
CA GLU A 260 -44.40 -39.75 18.49
C GLU A 260 -44.82 -38.27 18.53
N HIS A 261 -44.35 -37.46 17.59
CA HIS A 261 -45.18 -36.74 16.59
C HIS A 261 -44.35 -35.80 15.72
N GLU A 262 -44.73 -35.77 14.45
CA GLU A 262 -44.34 -34.86 13.38
C GLU A 262 -44.47 -33.38 13.80
N HIS A 263 -43.62 -32.51 13.26
CA HIS A 263 -44.05 -31.34 12.48
C HIS A 263 -42.86 -30.63 11.82
N GLU A 264 -43.11 -30.27 10.56
CA GLU A 264 -42.28 -29.51 9.63
C GLU A 264 -41.91 -28.14 10.18
N HIS A 265 -40.64 -27.74 10.03
CA HIS A 265 -40.30 -26.35 9.75
C HIS A 265 -39.19 -26.29 8.71
N GLU A 266 -39.56 -25.69 7.58
CA GLU A 266 -38.69 -25.25 6.50
C GLU A 266 -37.61 -24.30 7.04
N HIS A 267 -36.35 -24.66 6.82
CA HIS A 267 -35.26 -23.72 6.84
C HIS A 267 -34.64 -23.69 5.44
N GLU A 268 -35.06 -22.70 4.65
CA GLU A 268 -34.32 -22.23 3.48
C GLU A 268 -32.96 -21.71 3.98
N HIS A 269 -31.92 -22.50 3.80
CA HIS A 269 -30.55 -22.02 3.86
C HIS A 269 -30.15 -21.55 2.46
N GLU A 270 -30.32 -20.25 2.20
CA GLU A 270 -29.61 -19.58 1.12
C GLU A 270 -28.10 -19.63 1.44
N HIS A 271 -27.40 -20.51 0.74
CA HIS A 271 -25.95 -20.48 0.65
C HIS A 271 -25.53 -19.28 -0.20
N GLU A 272 -25.29 -18.13 0.42
CA GLU A 272 -24.44 -17.11 -0.20
C GLU A 272 -23.00 -17.64 -0.28
N SER A 273 -22.71 -18.23 -1.44
CA SER A 273 -21.34 -18.39 -1.93
C SER A 273 -20.75 -16.99 -2.06
N GLY A 274 -19.99 -16.59 -1.04
CA GLY A 274 -19.16 -15.39 -1.06
C GLY A 274 -18.12 -15.48 -2.17
N HIS A 275 -18.50 -15.04 -3.38
CA HIS A 275 -17.55 -14.67 -4.41
C HIS A 275 -16.73 -13.50 -3.85
N HIS A 276 -15.53 -13.79 -3.38
CA HIS A 276 -14.53 -12.77 -3.08
C HIS A 276 -14.21 -12.04 -4.40
N HIS A 277 -14.93 -10.96 -4.67
CA HIS A 277 -14.50 -9.95 -5.62
C HIS A 277 -13.21 -9.35 -5.06
N HIS A 278 -12.07 -9.82 -5.57
CA HIS A 278 -10.80 -9.16 -5.37
C HIS A 278 -10.87 -7.79 -6.06
N GLU A 279 -11.14 -6.76 -5.28
CA GLU A 279 -10.95 -5.38 -5.69
C GLU A 279 -9.44 -5.20 -5.87
N HIS A 280 -8.96 -5.28 -7.11
CA HIS A 280 -7.59 -4.93 -7.43
C HIS A 280 -7.44 -3.43 -7.20
N SER A 281 -6.65 -3.03 -6.21
CA SER A 281 -6.16 -1.67 -6.08
C SER A 281 -5.45 -1.30 -7.40
N LYS A 282 -6.11 -0.47 -8.22
CA LYS A 282 -5.59 -0.07 -9.53
C LYS A 282 -4.48 0.96 -9.33
N PHE A 283 -3.23 0.51 -9.34
CA PHE A 283 -2.07 1.40 -9.44
C PHE A 283 -1.84 1.78 -10.90
N PHE A 284 -1.40 3.01 -11.12
CA PHE A 284 -1.11 3.54 -12.45
C PHE A 284 0.39 3.59 -12.67
N THR A 285 0.79 3.29 -13.90
CA THR A 285 2.18 3.29 -14.32
C THR A 285 2.33 4.22 -15.50
N LYS A 286 3.35 5.08 -15.48
CA LYS A 286 3.66 5.96 -16.61
C LYS A 286 5.16 6.09 -16.82
N SER A 287 5.59 6.00 -18.08
CA SER A 287 6.92 6.48 -18.51
C SER A 287 6.77 7.87 -19.12
N ILE A 288 7.63 8.79 -18.70
CA ILE A 288 7.65 10.19 -19.13
C ILE A 288 9.07 10.52 -19.55
N ALA A 289 9.26 11.06 -20.75
CA ALA A 289 10.56 11.54 -21.20
C ALA A 289 10.91 12.81 -20.42
N LEU A 290 12.16 12.96 -19.99
CA LEU A 290 12.63 14.17 -19.34
C LEU A 290 13.39 15.05 -20.34
N PRO A 291 13.52 16.36 -20.06
CA PRO A 291 14.41 17.23 -20.82
C PRO A 291 15.85 16.69 -20.86
N GLU A 292 16.61 17.08 -21.90
CA GLU A 292 18.01 16.64 -22.06
C GLU A 292 18.89 16.98 -20.86
N GLU A 293 18.58 18.05 -20.13
CA GLU A 293 19.21 18.36 -18.85
C GLU A 293 18.15 18.56 -17.76
N THR A 294 18.31 17.87 -16.65
CA THR A 294 17.47 17.99 -15.45
C THR A 294 18.38 18.02 -14.23
N SER A 295 18.31 19.08 -13.43
CA SER A 295 19.09 19.20 -12.20
C SER A 295 18.52 18.30 -11.09
N LEU A 296 19.33 18.00 -10.08
CA LEU A 296 18.87 17.26 -8.91
C LEU A 296 17.78 18.02 -8.12
N ASP A 297 17.86 19.34 -8.09
CA ASP A 297 16.85 20.17 -7.41
C ASP A 297 15.51 20.09 -8.15
N HIS A 298 15.51 20.16 -9.49
CA HIS A 298 14.30 19.96 -10.27
C HIS A 298 13.74 18.53 -10.10
N LEU A 299 14.59 17.51 -10.02
CA LEU A 299 14.12 16.15 -9.76
C LEU A 299 13.43 16.03 -8.39
N LYS A 300 14.00 16.66 -7.35
CA LYS A 300 13.38 16.70 -6.01
C LYS A 300 12.06 17.45 -6.04
N ASP A 301 12.01 18.61 -6.67
CA ASP A 301 10.77 19.38 -6.84
C ASP A 301 9.69 18.56 -7.56
N LEU A 302 10.06 17.79 -8.58
CA LEU A 302 9.15 16.90 -9.30
C LEU A 302 8.61 15.78 -8.40
N ILE A 303 9.48 15.15 -7.60
CA ILE A 303 9.06 14.12 -6.63
C ILE A 303 8.16 14.71 -5.56
N ASP A 304 8.49 15.90 -5.05
CA ASP A 304 7.69 16.63 -4.06
C ASP A 304 6.31 17.02 -4.63
N GLN A 305 6.25 17.40 -5.91
CA GLN A 305 4.99 17.69 -6.61
C GLN A 305 4.12 16.46 -6.79
N LEU A 306 4.71 15.28 -7.07
CA LEU A 306 3.98 14.02 -7.13
C LEU A 306 3.47 13.60 -5.73
N GLY A 307 4.18 14.02 -4.68
CA GLY A 307 3.76 13.90 -3.29
C GLY A 307 3.45 12.47 -2.87
N GLN A 308 2.40 12.29 -2.05
CA GLN A 308 2.02 10.99 -1.52
C GLN A 308 1.41 10.06 -2.59
N ASP A 309 1.03 10.57 -3.75
CA ASP A 309 0.48 9.75 -4.82
C ASP A 309 1.56 8.87 -5.48
N ALA A 310 2.81 9.36 -5.56
CA ALA A 310 3.94 8.58 -6.05
C ALA A 310 4.39 7.53 -5.04
N LEU A 311 4.25 6.26 -5.42
CA LEU A 311 4.72 5.11 -4.65
C LEU A 311 6.18 4.79 -4.93
N ARG A 312 6.56 4.90 -6.20
CA ARG A 312 7.94 4.79 -6.67
C ARG A 312 8.16 5.66 -7.89
N VAL A 313 9.28 6.36 -7.91
CA VAL A 313 9.73 7.17 -9.04
C VAL A 313 11.16 6.75 -9.31
N LYS A 314 11.44 6.25 -10.51
CA LYS A 314 12.80 5.90 -10.90
C LYS A 314 13.07 6.30 -12.33
N GLY A 315 14.32 6.58 -12.65
CA GLY A 315 14.61 7.17 -13.94
C GLY A 315 16.08 7.44 -14.14
N VAL A 316 16.34 8.15 -15.23
CA VAL A 316 17.65 8.68 -15.55
C VAL A 316 17.49 10.17 -15.79
N ILE A 317 18.33 10.96 -15.12
CA ILE A 317 18.52 12.37 -15.44
C ILE A 317 19.90 12.55 -16.05
N LYS A 318 20.08 13.66 -16.76
CA LYS A 318 21.38 14.10 -17.22
C LYS A 318 21.63 15.51 -16.70
N TYR A 319 22.80 15.72 -16.14
CA TYR A 319 23.22 17.02 -15.62
C TYR A 319 24.65 17.28 -16.10
N GLY A 320 24.78 18.28 -16.99
CA GLY A 320 26.02 18.50 -17.74
C GLY A 320 26.41 17.29 -18.59
N SER A 321 27.65 16.83 -18.45
CA SER A 321 28.18 15.68 -19.23
C SER A 321 27.93 14.32 -18.59
N GLN A 322 27.28 14.26 -17.42
CA GLN A 322 27.08 13.03 -16.65
C GLN A 322 25.60 12.64 -16.63
N SER A 323 25.34 11.34 -16.68
CA SER A 323 24.00 10.78 -16.50
C SER A 323 23.92 10.07 -15.16
N PHE A 324 22.81 10.28 -14.46
CA PHE A 324 22.57 9.73 -13.15
C PHE A 324 21.29 8.93 -13.19
N GLU A 325 21.33 7.70 -12.68
CA GLU A 325 20.10 7.01 -12.34
C GLU A 325 19.61 7.48 -10.98
N PHE A 326 18.30 7.40 -10.79
CA PHE A 326 17.69 7.69 -9.51
C PHE A 326 16.57 6.69 -9.19
N ASP A 327 16.35 6.46 -7.91
CA ASP A 327 15.27 5.63 -7.39
C ASP A 327 14.72 6.26 -6.11
N TYR A 328 13.43 6.52 -6.09
CA TYR A 328 12.72 7.04 -4.93
C TYR A 328 11.54 6.13 -4.65
N VAL A 329 11.40 5.73 -3.39
CA VAL A 329 10.24 4.99 -2.89
C VAL A 329 9.60 5.82 -1.79
N ARG A 330 8.28 5.88 -1.79
CA ARG A 330 7.51 6.69 -0.83
C ARG A 330 7.94 6.39 0.61
N GLY A 331 8.29 7.44 1.35
CA GLY A 331 8.76 7.35 2.73
C GLY A 331 10.24 6.98 2.90
N GLY A 332 10.98 6.77 1.81
CA GLY A 332 12.42 6.57 1.78
C GLY A 332 13.20 7.81 1.30
N GLU A 333 14.52 7.66 1.20
CA GLU A 333 15.41 8.67 0.61
C GLU A 333 15.51 8.49 -0.92
N LEU A 334 15.84 9.59 -1.62
CA LEU A 334 16.17 9.55 -3.05
C LEU A 334 17.58 8.99 -3.24
N GLU A 335 17.68 7.79 -3.81
CA GLU A 335 18.95 7.17 -4.17
C GLU A 335 19.42 7.66 -5.53
N ILE A 336 20.73 7.93 -5.66
CA ILE A 336 21.33 8.42 -6.90
C ILE A 336 22.56 7.56 -7.22
N GLY A 337 22.60 7.04 -8.44
CA GLY A 337 23.69 6.23 -8.97
C GLY A 337 24.25 6.80 -10.27
N ASN A 338 25.43 6.34 -10.68
CA ASN A 338 26.00 6.70 -11.98
C ASN A 338 25.40 5.82 -13.08
N MET A 339 25.03 6.42 -14.21
CA MET A 339 24.49 5.72 -15.38
C MET A 339 25.18 6.20 -16.66
N THR A 340 25.24 5.36 -17.69
CA THR A 340 26.03 5.70 -18.90
C THR A 340 25.25 5.66 -20.21
N THR A 341 24.05 5.08 -20.25
CA THR A 341 23.53 4.49 -21.51
C THR A 341 22.08 4.84 -21.85
N LEU A 342 21.28 5.37 -20.92
CA LEU A 342 19.85 5.65 -21.15
C LEU A 342 19.58 7.14 -21.34
N GLN A 343 18.60 7.45 -22.21
CA GLN A 343 18.10 8.82 -22.38
C GLN A 343 17.39 9.30 -21.10
N PRO A 344 17.34 10.61 -20.82
CA PRO A 344 16.62 11.13 -19.67
C PRO A 344 15.14 10.76 -19.69
N HIS A 345 14.66 10.12 -18.63
CA HIS A 345 13.27 9.71 -18.48
C HIS A 345 12.96 9.45 -17.00
N LEU A 346 11.67 9.40 -16.68
CA LEU A 346 11.20 8.78 -15.44
C LEU A 346 10.11 7.74 -15.72
N ASN A 347 10.09 6.73 -14.86
CA ASN A 347 9.04 5.76 -14.68
C ASN A 347 8.43 6.01 -13.29
N VAL A 348 7.12 6.21 -13.24
CA VAL A 348 6.39 6.52 -12.01
C VAL A 348 5.25 5.54 -11.81
N ILE A 349 5.09 5.12 -10.56
CA ILE A 349 3.96 4.35 -10.08
C ILE A 349 3.16 5.23 -9.13
N THR A 350 1.88 5.40 -9.42
CA THR A 350 0.97 6.25 -8.64
C THR A 350 -0.29 5.51 -8.20
N GLN A 351 -0.97 6.01 -7.17
CA GLN A 351 -2.29 5.50 -6.79
C GLN A 351 -3.37 5.98 -7.76
N HIS A 352 -3.20 7.16 -8.36
CA HIS A 352 -4.13 7.75 -9.31
C HIS A 352 -3.48 8.00 -10.68
N SER A 353 -4.27 8.12 -11.75
CA SER A 353 -3.74 8.42 -13.07
C SER A 353 -3.17 9.84 -13.13
N LEU A 354 -1.98 10.00 -13.68
CA LEU A 354 -1.39 11.33 -13.91
C LEU A 354 -2.14 12.09 -15.01
N SER A 355 -2.40 13.38 -14.78
CA SER A 355 -3.06 14.24 -15.76
C SER A 355 -2.16 14.53 -16.97
N PRO A 356 -2.74 14.72 -18.18
CA PRO A 356 -1.97 15.10 -19.36
C PRO A 356 -1.15 16.38 -19.18
N GLU A 357 -1.65 17.34 -18.41
CA GLU A 357 -0.98 18.61 -18.11
C GLU A 357 0.26 18.40 -17.26
N LEU A 358 0.16 17.56 -16.22
CA LEU A 358 1.30 17.21 -15.37
C LEU A 358 2.35 16.44 -16.19
N ILE A 359 1.93 15.48 -17.01
CA ILE A 359 2.83 14.75 -17.93
C ILE A 359 3.55 15.71 -18.88
N ALA A 360 2.82 16.67 -19.47
CA ALA A 360 3.38 17.67 -20.36
C ALA A 360 4.39 18.58 -19.64
N MET A 361 4.06 19.04 -18.43
CA MET A 361 4.93 19.88 -17.60
C MET A 361 6.23 19.17 -17.23
N ILE A 362 6.15 17.91 -16.81
CA ILE A 362 7.32 17.08 -16.49
C ILE A 362 8.18 16.88 -17.76
N SER A 363 7.53 16.65 -18.91
CA SER A 363 8.23 16.46 -20.19
C SER A 363 8.89 17.74 -20.69
N SER A 364 8.34 18.92 -20.42
CA SER A 364 8.88 20.20 -20.86
C SER A 364 9.92 20.82 -19.93
N GLY A 365 10.11 20.29 -18.72
CA GLY A 365 11.09 20.81 -17.76
C GLY A 365 10.74 22.18 -17.19
N SER A 366 9.49 22.61 -17.33
CA SER A 366 9.01 23.90 -16.84
C SER A 366 8.70 23.81 -15.35
N THR A 367 9.53 24.44 -14.52
CA THR A 367 9.23 24.65 -13.10
C THR A 367 8.30 25.85 -12.95
N SER A 368 7.03 25.61 -12.64
CA SER A 368 6.21 26.68 -12.07
C SER A 368 6.68 26.93 -10.65
N SER A 369 7.26 28.11 -10.40
CA SER A 369 7.62 28.63 -9.08
C SER A 369 6.40 28.97 -8.20
N GLU A 370 5.21 28.54 -8.59
CA GLU A 370 4.05 28.52 -7.70
C GLU A 370 4.03 27.15 -7.05
N LYS A 371 4.20 27.11 -5.72
CA LYS A 371 3.73 25.96 -4.91
C LYS A 371 2.25 25.81 -5.23
N LEU A 372 1.95 24.97 -6.22
CA LEU A 372 0.61 24.53 -6.52
C LEU A 372 0.18 23.69 -5.32
N SER A 373 -0.46 24.39 -4.37
CA SER A 373 -1.37 23.78 -3.41
C SER A 373 -2.21 22.77 -4.17
N TYR A 374 -2.30 21.55 -3.66
CA TYR A 374 -3.27 20.54 -4.09
C TYR A 374 -4.57 21.22 -4.56
N VAL A 375 -4.78 21.25 -5.89
CA VAL A 375 -6.07 21.55 -6.48
C VAL A 375 -6.60 20.18 -6.91
N PRO A 376 -7.56 19.58 -6.17
CA PRO A 376 -8.13 18.32 -6.60
C PRO A 376 -8.74 18.49 -7.99
N GLU A 377 -8.78 17.40 -8.76
CA GLU A 377 -9.41 17.39 -10.08
C GLU A 377 -10.76 18.11 -10.02
N LYS A 378 -10.95 19.06 -10.95
CA LYS A 378 -12.23 19.75 -11.13
C LYS A 378 -13.29 18.70 -11.46
N LYS A 379 -14.01 18.26 -10.44
CA LYS A 379 -15.09 17.31 -10.59
C LYS A 379 -16.42 18.04 -10.47
N ILE A 380 -17.13 18.15 -11.58
CA ILE A 380 -18.54 18.54 -11.55
C ILE A 380 -19.29 17.32 -11.00
N TYR A 381 -19.71 17.39 -9.74
CA TYR A 381 -20.43 16.29 -9.12
C TYR A 381 -21.86 16.21 -9.68
N SER A 382 -22.22 15.06 -10.24
CA SER A 382 -23.61 14.72 -10.45
C SER A 382 -24.32 14.50 -9.10
N PRO A 383 -25.66 14.61 -9.03
CA PRO A 383 -26.41 14.37 -7.79
C PRO A 383 -26.15 12.99 -7.14
N ILE A 384 -25.88 11.97 -7.97
CA ILE A 384 -25.54 10.62 -7.51
C ILE A 384 -24.17 10.60 -6.83
N GLU A 385 -23.19 11.31 -7.40
CA GLU A 385 -21.85 11.39 -6.84
C GLU A 385 -21.81 12.21 -5.55
N VAL A 386 -22.64 13.27 -5.44
CA VAL A 386 -22.84 13.99 -4.16
C VAL A 386 -23.33 13.03 -3.08
N SER A 387 -24.33 12.19 -3.39
CA SER A 387 -24.85 11.21 -2.42
C SER A 387 -23.82 10.16 -2.02
N ALA A 388 -23.02 9.67 -2.97
CA ALA A 388 -21.96 8.72 -2.70
C ALA A 388 -20.86 9.33 -1.81
N ALA A 389 -20.41 10.54 -2.12
CA ALA A 389 -19.42 11.26 -1.31
C ALA A 389 -19.91 11.54 0.11
N VAL A 390 -21.18 11.95 0.25
CA VAL A 390 -21.80 12.14 1.57
C VAL A 390 -21.84 10.82 2.36
N SER A 391 -22.09 9.69 1.70
CA SER A 391 -22.11 8.38 2.38
C SER A 391 -20.74 7.99 2.94
N VAL A 392 -19.67 8.28 2.20
CA VAL A 392 -18.28 8.09 2.68
C VAL A 392 -18.01 8.95 3.92
N LEU A 393 -18.37 10.24 3.86
CA LEU A 393 -18.19 11.16 4.99
C LEU A 393 -19.01 10.76 6.22
N LEU A 394 -20.20 10.18 6.03
CA LEU A 394 -21.01 9.67 7.14
C LEU A 394 -20.38 8.45 7.81
N ASN A 395 -19.71 7.59 7.05
CA ASN A 395 -18.96 6.47 7.63
C ASN A 395 -17.75 6.98 8.42
N GLN A 396 -16.98 7.91 7.84
CA GLN A 396 -15.87 8.57 8.55
C GLN A 396 -16.34 9.28 9.83
N TYR A 397 -17.52 9.92 9.81
CA TYR A 397 -18.09 10.53 11.01
C TYR A 397 -18.52 9.51 12.07
N LYS A 398 -19.05 8.36 11.67
CA LYS A 398 -19.34 7.27 12.62
C LYS A 398 -18.05 6.78 13.28
N ASP A 399 -17.00 6.57 12.50
CA ASP A 399 -15.69 6.17 13.02
C ASP A 399 -15.13 7.22 13.99
N TYR A 400 -15.22 8.50 13.61
CA TYR A 400 -14.84 9.62 14.47
C TYR A 400 -15.62 9.63 15.79
N MET A 401 -16.94 9.48 15.73
CA MET A 401 -17.78 9.48 16.94
C MET A 401 -17.51 8.27 17.84
N ASN A 402 -17.23 7.10 17.25
CA ASN A 402 -16.86 5.91 18.02
C ASN A 402 -15.56 6.13 18.78
N MET A 403 -14.51 6.61 18.09
CA MET A 403 -13.22 6.94 18.70
C MET A 403 -13.33 8.06 19.73
N TYR A 404 -14.15 9.08 19.46
CA TYR A 404 -14.39 10.18 20.41
C TYR A 404 -15.08 9.69 21.69
N ASN A 405 -16.08 8.81 21.56
CA ASN A 405 -16.76 8.22 22.71
C ASN A 405 -15.85 7.30 23.51
N GLU A 406 -15.00 6.53 22.83
CA GLU A 406 -13.96 5.71 23.46
C GLU A 406 -12.98 6.59 24.25
N LYS A 407 -12.49 7.66 23.62
CA LYS A 407 -11.62 8.65 24.27
C LYS A 407 -12.29 9.23 25.52
N LEU A 408 -13.56 9.63 25.45
CA LEU A 408 -14.29 10.19 26.60
C LEU A 408 -14.41 9.19 27.75
N ALA A 409 -14.59 7.90 27.44
CA ALA A 409 -14.61 6.84 28.44
C ALA A 409 -13.24 6.70 29.12
N LEU A 410 -12.15 6.70 28.35
CA LEU A 410 -10.78 6.63 28.87
C LEU A 410 -10.41 7.87 29.69
N GLU A 411 -10.81 9.07 29.26
CA GLU A 411 -10.60 10.32 30.03
C GLU A 411 -11.30 10.25 31.39
N THR A 412 -12.51 9.70 31.42
CA THR A 412 -13.28 9.50 32.67
C THR A 412 -12.59 8.52 33.61
N GLU A 413 -11.96 7.48 33.08
CA GLU A 413 -11.21 6.49 33.85
C GLU A 413 -9.86 7.04 34.33
N TYR A 414 -9.14 7.74 33.45
CA TYR A 414 -7.88 8.41 33.76
C TYR A 414 -8.06 9.44 34.88
N ALA A 415 -9.16 10.20 34.87
CA ALA A 415 -9.48 11.16 35.94
C ALA A 415 -9.62 10.50 37.33
N LYS A 416 -9.92 9.20 37.40
CA LYS A 416 -10.02 8.44 38.66
C LYS A 416 -8.70 7.79 39.06
N ASN A 417 -7.97 7.24 38.09
CA ASN A 417 -6.88 6.31 38.36
C ASN A 417 -5.47 6.89 38.09
N GLN A 418 -5.37 7.99 37.34
CA GLN A 418 -4.10 8.64 36.94
C GLN A 418 -3.05 7.69 36.36
N ASP A 419 -3.48 6.68 35.60
CA ASP A 419 -2.61 5.69 34.97
C ASP A 419 -1.92 6.28 33.73
N SER A 420 -0.59 6.16 33.67
CA SER A 420 0.22 6.63 32.54
C SER A 420 -0.09 5.89 31.23
N LYS A 421 -0.59 4.65 31.30
CA LYS A 421 -0.99 3.89 30.11
C LYS A 421 -2.27 4.46 29.48
N LEU A 422 -3.26 4.81 30.30
CA LEU A 422 -4.48 5.48 29.84
C LEU A 422 -4.16 6.85 29.20
N ALA A 423 -3.21 7.59 29.76
CA ALA A 423 -2.76 8.85 29.17
C ALA A 423 -2.15 8.68 27.77
N GLN A 424 -1.39 7.60 27.54
CA GLN A 424 -0.84 7.29 26.21
C GLN A 424 -1.93 6.89 25.21
N GLU A 425 -2.90 6.08 25.62
CA GLU A 425 -4.04 5.68 24.77
C GLU A 425 -4.91 6.88 24.38
N ILE A 426 -5.19 7.79 25.31
CA ILE A 426 -5.90 9.05 25.04
C ILE A 426 -5.12 9.89 24.02
N GLN A 427 -3.80 10.00 24.17
CA GLN A 427 -2.96 10.75 23.22
C GLN A 427 -2.97 10.13 21.81
N GLN A 428 -2.97 8.80 21.69
CA GLN A 428 -3.08 8.14 20.39
C GLN A 428 -4.45 8.38 19.74
N LEU A 429 -5.53 8.32 20.53
CA LEU A 429 -6.87 8.66 20.05
C LEU A 429 -6.97 10.13 19.62
N ASP A 430 -6.32 11.06 20.31
CA ASP A 430 -6.25 12.47 19.89
C ASP A 430 -5.60 12.62 18.52
N ILE A 431 -4.43 12.00 18.30
CA ILE A 431 -3.74 12.04 17.01
C ILE A 431 -4.60 11.41 15.91
N ALA A 432 -5.26 10.31 16.22
CA ALA A 432 -6.09 9.59 15.25
C ALA A 432 -7.40 10.36 14.92
N LEU A 433 -8.00 11.03 15.91
CA LEU A 433 -9.15 11.92 15.72
C LEU A 433 -8.77 13.15 14.88
N ASP A 434 -7.63 13.77 15.17
CA ASP A 434 -7.12 14.90 14.38
C ASP A 434 -6.88 14.47 12.92
N LYS A 435 -6.19 13.33 12.72
CA LYS A 435 -5.95 12.78 11.39
C LYS A 435 -7.25 12.48 10.64
N LEU A 436 -8.21 11.82 11.29
CA LEU A 436 -9.49 11.49 10.66
C LEU A 436 -10.28 12.78 10.30
N GLY A 437 -10.27 13.78 11.18
CA GLY A 437 -10.86 15.09 10.90
C GLY A 437 -10.17 15.82 9.73
N ASP A 438 -8.85 15.68 9.61
CA ASP A 438 -8.06 16.18 8.50
C ASP A 438 -8.35 15.44 7.19
N ASP A 439 -8.65 14.14 7.25
CA ASP A 439 -8.99 13.29 6.11
C ASP A 439 -10.43 13.50 5.61
N MET A 440 -11.33 14.02 6.43
CA MET A 440 -12.69 14.39 5.99
C MET A 440 -12.65 15.60 5.06
N LYS A 441 -12.77 15.38 3.75
CA LYS A 441 -12.73 16.44 2.73
C LYS A 441 -14.12 16.81 2.21
N PHE A 442 -14.37 18.11 2.13
CA PHE A 442 -15.65 18.64 1.66
C PHE A 442 -15.49 19.30 0.29
N ASP A 443 -15.31 18.48 -0.74
CA ASP A 443 -14.92 18.92 -2.09
C ASP A 443 -15.93 19.81 -2.80
N ASN A 444 -17.15 19.85 -2.29
CA ASN A 444 -18.24 20.63 -2.84
C ASN A 444 -19.14 21.15 -1.71
N PRO A 445 -19.66 22.39 -1.78
CA PRO A 445 -20.60 22.91 -0.78
C PRO A 445 -21.84 22.05 -0.60
N LEU A 446 -22.32 21.38 -1.67
CA LEU A 446 -23.48 20.47 -1.58
C LEU A 446 -23.17 19.20 -0.78
N ILE A 447 -21.95 18.68 -0.90
CA ILE A 447 -21.47 17.53 -0.10
C ILE A 447 -21.41 17.94 1.37
N TRP A 448 -20.85 19.12 1.67
CA TRP A 448 -20.78 19.65 3.03
C TRP A 448 -22.14 19.86 3.68
N ILE A 449 -23.08 20.51 2.98
CA ILE A 449 -24.44 20.74 3.49
C ILE A 449 -25.16 19.39 3.66
N GLY A 450 -25.06 18.49 2.67
CA GLY A 450 -25.64 17.15 2.74
C GLY A 450 -25.13 16.33 3.92
N TYR A 451 -23.81 16.37 4.15
CA TYR A 451 -23.17 15.78 5.31
C TYR A 451 -23.72 16.37 6.62
N LYS A 452 -23.74 17.71 6.76
CA LYS A 452 -24.24 18.37 7.98
C LYS A 452 -25.68 18.02 8.29
N ARG A 453 -26.53 17.87 7.28
CA ARG A 453 -27.90 17.44 7.49
C ARG A 453 -27.99 16.02 8.05
N LEU A 454 -27.31 15.08 7.40
CA LEU A 454 -27.43 13.66 7.72
C LEU A 454 -26.66 13.24 8.97
N ALA A 455 -25.50 13.85 9.24
CA ALA A 455 -24.68 13.53 10.42
C ALA A 455 -25.41 13.85 11.74
N TYR A 456 -26.27 14.88 11.74
CA TYR A 456 -27.00 15.34 12.92
C TYR A 456 -28.50 15.04 12.89
N ALA A 457 -28.99 14.27 11.90
CA ALA A 457 -30.42 13.98 11.73
C ALA A 457 -31.06 13.31 12.96
N ASN A 458 -30.28 12.48 13.67
CA ASN A 458 -30.71 11.73 14.85
C ASN A 458 -30.41 12.43 16.19
N ASN A 459 -29.93 13.68 16.17
CA ASN A 459 -29.66 14.46 17.38
C ASN A 459 -30.72 15.57 17.55
N PRO A 460 -31.71 15.42 18.45
CA PRO A 460 -32.81 16.39 18.58
C PRO A 460 -32.35 17.80 18.96
N GLU A 461 -31.25 17.93 19.70
CA GLU A 461 -30.75 19.23 20.18
C GLU A 461 -29.83 19.93 19.17
N LYS A 462 -29.16 19.15 18.31
CA LYS A 462 -28.19 19.65 17.32
C LYS A 462 -28.63 19.42 15.88
N LYS A 463 -29.92 19.14 15.66
CA LYS A 463 -30.49 18.81 14.36
C LYS A 463 -30.24 19.92 13.34
N VAL A 464 -29.99 19.53 12.09
CA VAL A 464 -29.73 20.44 10.98
C VAL A 464 -30.58 20.04 9.78
N GLU A 465 -31.85 20.42 9.74
CA GLU A 465 -32.78 20.17 8.60
C GLU A 465 -33.18 21.45 7.87
N THR A 466 -33.15 22.60 8.55
CA THR A 466 -33.51 23.89 7.97
C THR A 466 -32.31 24.82 7.81
N ILE A 467 -32.46 25.86 6.98
CA ILE A 467 -31.44 26.91 6.82
C ILE A 467 -31.17 27.61 8.16
N GLY A 468 -32.21 27.86 8.97
CA GLY A 468 -32.07 28.45 10.30
C GLY A 468 -31.24 27.58 11.24
N GLU A 469 -31.46 26.28 11.22
CA GLU A 469 -30.69 25.32 12.02
C GLU A 469 -29.24 25.22 11.57
N LEU A 470 -28.97 25.25 10.24
CA LEU A 470 -27.60 25.28 9.71
C LEU A 470 -26.85 26.54 10.15
N LYS A 471 -27.49 27.72 10.06
CA LYS A 471 -26.93 28.99 10.53
C LYS A 471 -26.57 28.93 12.02
N LYS A 472 -27.50 28.44 12.84
CA LYS A 472 -27.29 28.27 14.28
C LYS A 472 -26.16 27.28 14.56
N HIS A 473 -26.10 26.17 13.84
CA HIS A 473 -25.04 25.18 13.97
C HIS A 473 -23.65 25.74 13.64
N CYS A 474 -23.55 26.64 12.66
CA CYS A 474 -22.32 27.31 12.25
C CYS A 474 -22.18 28.75 12.84
N GLU A 475 -22.77 29.08 13.98
CA GLU A 475 -22.77 30.46 14.51
C GLU A 475 -21.40 30.97 14.99
N ARG A 476 -20.49 30.05 15.34
CA ARG A 476 -19.17 30.39 15.90
C ARG A 476 -18.19 30.81 14.81
N LYS A 477 -17.87 32.11 14.77
CA LYS A 477 -17.02 32.72 13.72
C LYS A 477 -15.65 32.07 13.51
N THR A 478 -15.06 31.51 14.56
CA THR A 478 -13.75 30.85 14.51
C THR A 478 -13.79 29.48 13.87
N ASP A 479 -14.97 28.86 13.78
CA ASP A 479 -15.10 27.47 13.39
C ASP A 479 -15.14 27.34 11.86
N ILE A 480 -14.55 26.25 11.36
CA ILE A 480 -14.51 25.94 9.92
C ILE A 480 -15.94 25.90 9.31
N CYS A 481 -16.93 25.48 10.10
CA CYS A 481 -18.35 25.50 9.70
C CYS A 481 -18.82 26.91 9.31
N HIS A 482 -18.49 27.91 10.12
CA HIS A 482 -18.86 29.29 9.88
C HIS A 482 -18.16 29.83 8.64
N LYS A 483 -16.86 29.58 8.52
CA LYS A 483 -16.06 30.01 7.37
C LYS A 483 -16.59 29.49 6.04
N ARG A 484 -17.00 28.21 5.98
CA ARG A 484 -17.67 27.62 4.82
C ARG A 484 -19.02 28.29 4.51
N LEU A 485 -19.82 28.53 5.54
CA LEU A 485 -21.14 29.16 5.40
C LEU A 485 -21.01 30.61 4.89
N ASP A 486 -20.07 31.35 5.46
CA ASP A 486 -19.80 32.75 5.13
C ASP A 486 -19.29 32.87 3.68
N PHE A 487 -18.29 32.07 3.30
CA PHE A 487 -17.76 32.03 1.94
C PHE A 487 -18.85 31.71 0.90
N LEU A 488 -19.72 30.74 1.19
CA LEU A 488 -20.86 30.41 0.33
C LEU A 488 -21.85 31.59 0.24
N ASN A 489 -22.14 32.24 1.37
CA ASN A 489 -23.03 33.38 1.41
C ASN A 489 -22.50 34.57 0.61
N GLU A 490 -21.21 34.87 0.69
CA GLU A 490 -20.59 35.97 -0.04
C GLU A 490 -20.78 35.82 -1.55
N HIS A 491 -20.54 34.62 -2.09
CA HIS A 491 -20.69 34.34 -3.52
C HIS A 491 -22.17 34.29 -3.96
N LEU A 492 -23.06 33.76 -3.12
CA LEU A 492 -24.51 33.84 -3.37
C LEU A 492 -24.99 35.29 -3.45
N LYS A 493 -24.44 36.15 -2.59
CA LYS A 493 -24.79 37.57 -2.53
C LYS A 493 -24.20 38.36 -3.69
N SER A 494 -22.93 38.14 -4.05
CA SER A 494 -22.28 38.85 -5.15
C SER A 494 -22.81 38.43 -6.52
N ASP A 495 -22.99 37.13 -6.73
CA ASP A 495 -23.21 36.58 -8.07
C ASP A 495 -24.70 36.41 -8.39
N PHE A 496 -25.53 36.26 -7.35
CA PHE A 496 -26.97 35.99 -7.48
C PHE A 496 -27.86 36.93 -6.67
N GLY A 497 -27.30 37.83 -5.85
CA GLY A 497 -28.07 38.76 -5.02
C GLY A 497 -28.86 38.08 -3.90
N ILE A 498 -28.49 36.85 -3.51
CA ILE A 498 -29.14 36.07 -2.44
C ILE A 498 -28.32 36.20 -1.17
N ASP A 499 -28.88 36.82 -0.13
CA ASP A 499 -28.27 36.88 1.20
C ASP A 499 -28.90 35.80 2.10
N LEU A 500 -28.14 34.77 2.42
CA LEU A 500 -28.58 33.70 3.32
C LEU A 500 -28.96 34.26 4.68
N PHE A 501 -28.31 35.31 5.18
CA PHE A 501 -28.59 35.87 6.52
C PHE A 501 -29.73 36.90 6.53
N ASP A 502 -30.29 37.29 5.37
CA ASP A 502 -31.49 38.13 5.29
C ASP A 502 -32.76 37.27 5.36
N GLU A 503 -33.48 37.35 6.50
CA GLU A 503 -34.72 36.59 6.73
C GLU A 503 -35.85 36.96 5.76
N ASN A 504 -35.77 38.12 5.08
CA ASN A 504 -36.74 38.50 4.06
C ASN A 504 -36.50 37.78 2.72
N GLN A 505 -35.29 37.27 2.50
CA GLN A 505 -34.89 36.55 1.28
C GLN A 505 -34.90 35.03 1.51
N VAL A 506 -34.32 34.57 2.63
CA VAL A 506 -34.20 33.15 2.94
C VAL A 506 -34.75 32.88 4.34
N LYS A 507 -35.96 32.29 4.37
CA LYS A 507 -36.68 31.99 5.62
C LYS A 507 -35.94 30.95 6.43
N ALA A 508 -35.92 31.12 7.76
CA ALA A 508 -35.26 30.19 8.67
C ALA A 508 -35.85 28.77 8.59
N GLU A 509 -37.15 28.64 8.34
CA GLU A 509 -37.87 27.36 8.26
C GLU A 509 -37.67 26.64 6.91
N GLN A 510 -36.98 27.25 5.95
CA GLN A 510 -36.76 26.64 4.65
C GLN A 510 -35.94 25.36 4.81
N SER A 511 -36.48 24.26 4.28
CA SER A 511 -35.84 22.95 4.21
C SER A 511 -34.50 23.03 3.46
N LEU A 512 -33.44 22.43 4.01
CA LEU A 512 -32.15 22.30 3.32
C LEU A 512 -32.26 21.44 2.07
N VAL A 513 -33.14 20.44 2.06
CA VAL A 513 -33.36 19.58 0.89
C VAL A 513 -33.93 20.40 -0.26
N ASP A 514 -34.93 21.23 0.05
CA ASP A 514 -35.60 22.05 -0.96
C ASP A 514 -34.65 23.17 -1.40
N PHE A 515 -33.91 23.76 -0.46
CA PHE A 515 -32.85 24.72 -0.79
C PHE A 515 -31.79 24.13 -1.74
N ILE A 516 -31.29 22.92 -1.50
CA ILE A 516 -30.32 22.26 -2.40
C ILE A 516 -30.93 21.89 -3.76
N LYS A 517 -32.18 21.41 -3.77
CA LYS A 517 -32.83 20.91 -4.99
C LYS A 517 -33.39 22.02 -5.87
N GLU A 518 -33.89 23.10 -5.29
CA GLU A 518 -34.67 24.12 -6.00
C GLU A 518 -33.88 25.40 -6.24
N ASN A 519 -32.81 25.64 -5.48
CA ASN A 519 -31.99 26.84 -5.66
C ASN A 519 -31.00 26.66 -6.82
N GLU A 520 -31.34 27.20 -7.98
CA GLU A 520 -30.47 27.17 -9.15
C GLU A 520 -29.16 27.95 -8.94
N ALA A 521 -29.11 28.93 -8.03
CA ALA A 521 -27.90 29.68 -7.74
C ALA A 521 -26.83 28.80 -7.06
N ILE A 522 -27.21 28.00 -6.05
CA ILE A 522 -26.23 27.14 -5.37
C ILE A 522 -25.73 26.02 -6.29
N LYS A 523 -26.59 25.49 -7.17
CA LYS A 523 -26.16 24.53 -8.19
C LYS A 523 -25.17 25.15 -9.16
N LYS A 524 -25.46 26.34 -9.67
CA LYS A 524 -24.54 27.07 -10.57
C LYS A 524 -23.22 27.37 -9.90
N LEU A 525 -23.21 27.86 -8.65
CA LEU A 525 -21.97 28.05 -7.89
C LEU A 525 -21.20 26.76 -7.70
N SER A 526 -21.89 25.67 -7.34
CA SER A 526 -21.24 24.35 -7.16
C SER A 526 -20.64 23.75 -8.44
N GLN A 527 -20.93 24.37 -9.59
CA GLN A 527 -20.42 24.02 -10.91
C GLN A 527 -19.54 25.13 -11.50
N ASP A 528 -19.46 26.28 -10.85
CA ASP A 528 -18.70 27.43 -11.31
C ASP A 528 -17.21 27.22 -11.04
N GLU A 529 -16.42 27.36 -12.10
CA GLU A 529 -15.00 27.02 -12.08
C GLU A 529 -14.20 27.90 -11.13
N GLN A 530 -14.51 29.20 -11.10
CA GLN A 530 -13.81 30.17 -10.29
C GLN A 530 -14.17 30.03 -8.81
N PHE A 531 -15.44 29.81 -8.51
CA PHE A 531 -15.93 29.51 -7.17
C PHE A 531 -15.31 28.22 -6.63
N MET A 532 -15.37 27.13 -7.39
CA MET A 532 -14.88 25.83 -6.96
C MET A 532 -13.37 25.82 -6.74
N THR A 533 -12.61 26.56 -7.56
CA THR A 533 -11.17 26.71 -7.36
C THR A 533 -10.86 27.38 -6.01
N GLN A 534 -11.57 28.46 -5.68
CA GLN A 534 -11.41 29.16 -4.41
C GLN A 534 -11.87 28.33 -3.21
N TRP A 535 -12.99 27.61 -3.35
CA TRP A 535 -13.49 26.70 -2.31
C TRP A 535 -12.44 25.63 -1.97
N LEU A 536 -11.90 24.95 -3.00
CA LEU A 536 -10.94 23.88 -2.82
C LEU A 536 -9.59 24.37 -2.27
N GLN A 537 -9.14 25.57 -2.66
CA GLN A 537 -7.94 26.19 -2.09
C GLN A 537 -8.05 26.40 -0.57
N ASN A 538 -9.24 26.70 -0.06
CA ASN A 538 -9.47 26.81 1.39
C ASN A 538 -9.65 25.43 2.06
N GLU A 539 -10.33 24.50 1.40
CA GLU A 539 -10.61 23.15 1.94
C GLU A 539 -9.35 22.27 2.08
N TYR A 540 -8.38 22.46 1.18
CA TYR A 540 -7.15 21.67 1.12
C TYR A 540 -5.90 22.43 1.56
N PHE A 541 -6.10 23.58 2.18
CA PHE A 541 -5.02 24.44 2.64
C PHE A 541 -4.10 23.76 3.66
N GLN A 542 -2.78 23.96 3.53
CA GLN A 542 -1.76 23.44 4.43
C GLN A 542 -0.74 24.53 4.80
N ILE A 543 -0.29 24.55 6.06
CA ILE A 543 0.79 25.41 6.59
C ILE A 543 1.85 24.50 7.21
N ASP A 544 3.11 24.66 6.80
CA ASP A 544 4.26 23.92 7.37
C ASP A 544 4.04 22.40 7.44
N GLY A 545 3.41 21.83 6.41
CA GLY A 545 3.11 20.39 6.33
C GLY A 545 1.93 19.91 7.19
N LYS A 546 1.21 20.81 7.86
CA LYS A 546 -0.02 20.52 8.61
C LYS A 546 -1.25 20.98 7.86
N VAL A 547 -2.33 20.21 7.96
CA VAL A 547 -3.62 20.57 7.39
C VAL A 547 -4.19 21.77 8.16
N ALA A 548 -4.52 22.83 7.43
CA ALA A 548 -4.88 24.14 7.97
C ALA A 548 -6.20 24.63 7.37
N LYS A 549 -7.14 23.72 7.05
CA LYS A 549 -8.36 24.02 6.27
C LYS A 549 -9.02 25.32 6.73
N TRP A 550 -9.29 26.21 5.79
CA TRP A 550 -9.96 27.49 6.00
C TRP A 550 -9.27 28.44 7.01
N GLN A 551 -8.05 28.17 7.50
CA GLN A 551 -7.38 29.05 8.47
C GLN A 551 -7.04 30.43 7.87
N ASN A 552 -6.65 30.47 6.59
CA ASN A 552 -6.35 31.67 5.82
C ASN A 552 -7.60 32.47 5.40
N TYR A 553 -8.78 31.86 5.40
CA TYR A 553 -10.02 32.60 5.12
C TYR A 553 -10.33 33.55 6.29
N GLN A 554 -10.38 34.84 5.96
CA GLN A 554 -10.83 35.90 6.85
C GLN A 554 -12.24 36.32 6.43
N SER A 555 -13.21 36.10 7.31
CA SER A 555 -14.57 36.62 7.12
C SER A 555 -14.52 38.13 6.95
N VAL A 556 -15.31 38.66 6.02
CA VAL A 556 -15.38 40.10 5.73
C VAL A 556 -16.35 40.81 6.70
N HIS A 557 -16.87 40.11 7.72
CA HIS A 557 -17.92 40.61 8.64
C HIS A 557 -17.58 40.54 10.13
#